data_AF-A0A7J4VDP9-F1
#
_entry.id   AF-A0A7J4VDP9-F1
#
_cell.length_a   1.000
_cell.length_b   1.000
_cell.length_c   1.000
_cell.angle_alpha   90.00
_cell.angle_beta   90.00
_cell.angle_gamma   90.00
#
_symmetry.space_group_name_H-M   'P 1'
#
loop_
_entity.id
_entity.type
_entity.pdbx_description
1 polymer ?
#
loop_
_entity_poly.entity_id
_entity_poly.type
_entity_poly.pdbx_seq_one_letter_code
_entity_poly.pdbx_strand_id
1 'polypeptide(L)' 'MSITPYFRLIRAPHWIKNAFLFVPLVYSRNLFHWEYLSLTLLGFLAFNLASSMVYVLND' A
#
# COMPACT_ATOMS: atom_id res chain seq x y z
N MET A 1 21.62 -12.47 7.82
CA MET A 1 20.92 -12.27 6.53
C MET A 1 20.30 -10.88 6.54
N SER A 2 20.65 -10.00 5.61
CA SER A 2 20.12 -8.62 5.60
C SER A 2 18.76 -8.60 4.90
N ILE A 3 17.75 -7.99 5.53
CA ILE A 3 16.36 -7.90 5.03
C ILE A 3 16.18 -6.68 4.11
N THR A 4 17.08 -5.70 4.21
CA THR A 4 17.13 -4.46 3.45
C THR A 4 17.00 -4.62 1.92
N PRO A 5 17.61 -5.61 1.24
CA PRO A 5 17.45 -5.76 -0.21
C PRO A 5 16.01 -6.05 -0.63
N TYR A 6 15.24 -6.80 0.15
CA TYR A 6 13.84 -7.11 -0.17
C TYR A 6 12.96 -5.86 -0.12
N PHE A 7 13.15 -5.00 0.90
CA PHE A 7 12.44 -3.72 1.00
C PHE A 7 12.79 -2.74 -0.12
N ARG A 8 14.02 -2.83 -0.65
CA ARG A 8 14.45 -2.07 -1.82
C ARG A 8 13.79 -2.58 -3.10
N LEU A 9 13.71 -3.90 -3.26
CA LEU A 9 13.12 -4.55 -4.44
C LEU A 9 11.62 -4.21 -4.58
N ILE A 10 10.86 -4.29 -3.48
CA ILE A 10 9.44 -3.90 -3.47
C ILE A 10 9.23 -2.38 -3.41
N ARG A 11 10.31 -1.59 -3.39
CA ARG A 11 10.28 -0.13 -3.33
C ARG A 11 9.36 0.40 -2.22
N ALA A 12 9.47 -0.15 -1.01
CA ALA A 12 8.67 0.27 0.15
C ALA A 12 8.58 1.80 0.37
N PRO A 13 9.64 2.61 0.12
CA PRO A 13 9.54 4.07 0.21
C PRO A 13 8.55 4.71 -0.77
N HIS A 14 8.25 4.06 -1.90
CA HIS A 14 7.30 4.56 -2.90
C HIS A 14 5.84 4.33 -2.50
N TRP A 15 5.58 3.45 -1.54
CA TRP A 15 4.22 3.12 -1.08
C TRP A 15 3.50 4.31 -0.45
N ILE A 16 4.23 5.35 0.00
CA ILE A 16 3.64 6.58 0.52
C ILE A 16 2.71 7.27 -0.49
N LYS A 17 3.01 7.15 -1.79
CA LYS A 17 2.16 7.71 -2.86
C LYS A 17 0.81 7.01 -2.94
N ASN A 18 0.79 5.72 -2.59
CA ASN A 18 -0.41 4.90 -2.63
C ASN A 18 -1.32 5.12 -1.41
N ALA A 19 -0.86 5.90 -0.41
CA ALA A 19 -1.69 6.34 0.71
C ALA A 19 -2.88 7.21 0.24
N PHE A 20 -2.87 7.67 -1.02
CA PHE A 20 -4.02 8.30 -1.66
C PHE A 20 -5.29 7.43 -1.62
N LEU A 21 -5.18 6.10 -1.51
CA LEU A 21 -6.34 5.21 -1.29
C LEU A 21 -7.17 5.57 -0.04
N PHE A 22 -6.57 6.19 0.98
CA PHE A 22 -7.27 6.58 2.21
C PHE A 22 -8.05 7.90 2.07
N VAL A 23 -7.82 8.67 1.02
CA VAL A 23 -8.49 9.95 0.77
C VAL A 23 -10.02 9.83 0.75
N PRO A 24 -10.65 8.93 -0.03
CA PRO A 24 -12.10 8.74 -0.01
C PRO A 24 -12.64 8.26 1.36
N LEU A 25 -11.84 7.49 2.11
CA LEU A 25 -12.22 7.05 3.46
C LEU A 25 -12.31 8.22 4.44
N VAL A 26 -11.36 9.17 4.35
CA VAL A 26 -11.38 10.41 5.15
C VAL A 26 -12.56 11.29 4.76
N TYR A 27 -12.77 11.54 3.46
CA TYR A 27 -13.85 12.42 2.99
C TYR A 27 -15.25 11.86 3.23
N SER A 28 -15.41 10.54 3.23
CA SER A 28 -16.68 9.88 3.59
C SER A 28 -16.95 9.83 5.10
N ARG A 29 -16.02 10.31 5.95
CA ARG A 29 -16.07 10.28 7.42
C ARG A 29 -16.13 8.86 8.01
N ASN A 30 -15.74 7.85 7.24
CA ASN A 30 -15.74 6.44 7.67
C ASN A 30 -14.38 5.97 8.22
N LEU A 31 -13.47 6.88 8.54
CA LEU A 31 -12.12 6.56 9.01
C LEU A 31 -12.11 5.65 10.25
N PHE A 32 -13.07 5.84 11.16
CA PHE A 32 -13.21 5.04 12.38
C PHE A 32 -14.19 3.87 12.24
N HIS A 33 -14.75 3.66 11.06
CA HIS A 33 -15.62 2.52 10.79
C HIS A 33 -14.76 1.31 10.45
N TRP A 34 -14.69 0.35 11.36
CA TRP A 34 -13.76 -0.78 11.30
C TRP A 34 -13.82 -1.57 9.98
N GLU A 35 -15.02 -1.78 9.45
CA GLU A 35 -15.22 -2.47 8.18
C GLU A 35 -14.55 -1.73 7.01
N TYR A 36 -14.80 -0.43 6.88
CA TYR A 36 -14.24 0.37 5.78
C TYR A 36 -12.74 0.58 5.94
N LEU A 37 -12.26 0.75 7.18
CA LEU A 37 -10.84 0.88 7.46
C LEU A 37 -10.07 -0.41 7.10
N SER A 38 -10.57 -1.58 7.50
CA SER A 38 -9.92 -2.86 7.23
C SER A 38 -9.91 -3.20 5.74
N LEU A 39 -11.02 -2.93 5.02
CA LEU A 39 -11.08 -3.05 3.56
C LEU A 39 -10.09 -2.11 2.86
N THR A 40 -10.02 -0.85 3.29
CA THR A 40 -9.09 0.13 2.70
C THR A 40 -7.64 -0.26 2.97
N LEU A 41 -7.33 -0.78 4.16
CA LEU A 41 -6.00 -1.27 4.51
C LEU A 41 -5.58 -2.48 3.66
N LEU A 42 -6.48 -3.45 3.47
CA LEU A 42 -6.25 -4.58 2.56
C LEU A 42 -6.05 -4.11 1.12
N GLY A 43 -6.89 -3.19 0.64
CA GLY A 43 -6.75 -2.57 -0.67
C GLY A 43 -5.40 -1.86 -0.84
N PHE A 44 -4.97 -1.10 0.17
CA PHE A 44 -3.66 -0.45 0.18
C PHE A 44 -2.51 -1.46 0.08
N LEU A 45 -2.53 -2.53 0.88
CA LEU A 45 -1.52 -3.58 0.81
C LEU A 45 -1.50 -4.29 -0.54
N ALA A 46 -2.67 -4.68 -1.07
CA ALA A 46 -2.78 -5.32 -2.36
C ALA A 46 -2.28 -4.42 -3.50
N PHE A 47 -2.64 -3.14 -3.47
CA PHE A 47 -2.22 -2.15 -4.47
C PHE A 47 -0.70 -1.91 -4.43
N ASN A 48 -0.12 -1.81 -3.23
CA ASN A 48 1.33 -1.70 -3.07
C ASN A 48 2.07 -2.90 -3.66
N LEU A 49 1.61 -4.13 -3.37
CA LEU A 49 2.22 -5.34 -3.91
C LEU A 49 2.07 -5.43 -5.43
N ALA A 50 0.89 -5.13 -5.96
CA ALA A 50 0.63 -5.12 -7.40
C ALA A 50 1.51 -4.08 -8.13
N SER A 51 1.64 -2.87 -7.59
CA SER A 51 2.53 -1.85 -8.12
C SER A 51 4.01 -2.27 -8.04
N SER A 52 4.39 -2.93 -6.94
CA SER A 52 5.76 -3.43 -6.74
C SER A 52 6.12 -4.57 -7.68
N MET A 53 5.16 -5.42 -8.05
CA MET A 53 5.36 -6.55 -8.96
C MET A 53 5.94 -6.13 -10.32
N VAL A 54 5.54 -4.98 -10.85
CA VAL A 54 6.09 -4.44 -12.10
C VAL A 54 7.61 -4.22 -11.98
N TYR A 55 8.07 -3.75 -10.82
CA TYR A 55 9.49 -3.53 -10.57
C TYR A 55 10.24 -4.82 -10.26
N VAL A 56 9.62 -5.76 -9.54
CA VAL A 56 10.18 -7.10 -9.28
C VAL A 56 10.36 -7.89 -10.58
N LEU A 57 9.49 -7.71 -11.57
CA LEU A 57 9.60 -8.38 -12.87
C LEU A 57 10.58 -7.68 -13.81
N ASN A 58 10.76 -6.37 -13.64
CA ASN A 58 11.63 -5.55 -14.48
C ASN A 58 13.09 -5.57 -14.00
N ASP A 59 13.29 -5.65 -12.68
CA ASP A 59 14.60 -5.76 -12.03
C ASP A 59 15.01 -7.25 -11.92
#